data_AF-A0A3Q4GQK7-F1
#
_entry.id   AF-A0A3Q4GQK7-F1
#
_cell.length_a   1.000
_cell.length_b   1.000
_cell.length_c   1.000
_cell.angle_alpha   90.00
_cell.angle_beta   90.00
_cell.angle_gamma   90.00
#
_symmetry.space_group_name_H-M   'P 1'
#
loop_
_entity.id
_entity.type
_entity.pdbx_description
1 polymer ?
#
loop_
_entity_poly.entity_id
_entity_poly.type
_entity_poly.pdbx_seq_one_letter_code
_entity_poly.pdbx_strand_id
1 'polypeptide(L)'
;DCVVPFSLASFSVELAYSISEEVNKGTVVGNLAKDLNINVQELENRDLRLVSSYSKTYLNVNLRSGNLLNVWRHILNTCIL
;
A
#
# COMPACT_ATOMS: atom_id res chain seq x y z
N ASP A 1 -8.66 13.47 3.80
CA ASP A 1 -7.54 12.57 3.43
C ASP A 1 -7.57 11.39 4.36
N CYS A 2 -7.39 10.18 3.84
CA CYS A 2 -7.59 8.96 4.62
C CYS A 2 -6.25 8.29 4.87
N VAL A 3 -5.91 8.12 6.13
CA VAL A 3 -4.72 7.40 6.55
C VAL A 3 -5.06 5.92 6.60
N VAL A 4 -4.43 5.13 5.76
CA VAL A 4 -4.59 3.68 5.76
C VAL A 4 -3.34 3.07 6.38
N PRO A 5 -3.37 2.65 7.66
CA PRO A 5 -2.31 1.86 8.24
C PRO A 5 -2.30 0.46 7.62
N PHE A 6 -1.10 -0.04 7.34
CA PHE A 6 -0.88 -1.40 6.89
C PHE A 6 0.40 -1.96 7.47
N SER A 7 0.41 -3.27 7.68
CA SER A 7 1.56 -4.01 8.18
C SER A 7 2.18 -4.83 7.05
N LEU A 8 3.50 -4.79 6.96
CA LEU A 8 4.26 -5.63 6.05
C LEU A 8 4.66 -6.91 6.79
N ALA A 9 4.01 -8.03 6.45
CA ALA A 9 4.28 -9.30 7.12
C ALA A 9 5.74 -9.75 7.01
N SER A 10 6.40 -9.46 5.88
CA SER A 10 7.80 -9.85 5.64
C SER A 10 8.84 -8.99 6.38
N PHE A 11 8.45 -7.81 6.90
CA PHE A 11 9.37 -6.85 7.52
C PHE A 11 9.03 -6.53 8.98
N SER A 12 7.92 -7.04 9.52
CA SER A 12 7.43 -6.70 10.86
C SER A 12 7.40 -5.18 11.10
N VAL A 13 7.06 -4.42 10.06
CA VAL A 13 7.00 -2.96 10.09
C VAL A 13 5.59 -2.51 9.76
N GLU A 14 5.13 -1.49 10.48
CA GLU A 14 3.85 -0.83 10.25
C GLU A 14 4.11 0.49 9.50
N LEU A 15 3.40 0.68 8.40
CA LEU A 15 3.46 1.87 7.59
C LEU A 15 2.06 2.48 7.45
N ALA A 16 1.99 3.80 7.38
CA ALA A 16 0.75 4.53 7.21
C ALA A 16 0.89 5.47 6.03
N TYR A 17 -0.02 5.35 5.06
CA TYR A 17 -0.05 6.24 3.90
C TYR A 17 -1.34 7.03 3.90
N SER A 18 -1.21 8.34 3.67
CA SER A 18 -2.35 9.24 3.44
C SER A 18 -2.76 9.18 1.97
N ILE A 19 -4.01 8.86 1.74
CA ILE A 19 -4.59 8.69 0.40
C ILE A 19 -5.71 9.71 0.25
N SER A 20 -5.68 10.48 -0.83
CA SER A 20 -6.81 11.33 -1.18
C SER A 20 -7.99 10.47 -1.60
N GLU A 21 -9.18 10.78 -1.11
CA GLU A 21 -10.39 9.98 -1.33
C GLU A 21 -10.80 9.84 -2.81
N GLU A 22 -10.33 10.78 -3.63
CA GLU A 22 -10.66 10.91 -5.05
C GLU A 22 -9.61 10.28 -5.99
N VAL A 23 -8.69 9.45 -5.48
CA VAL A 23 -7.69 8.81 -6.35
C VAL A 23 -8.31 7.72 -7.23
N ASN A 24 -8.02 7.81 -8.54
CA ASN A 24 -8.39 6.76 -9.48
C ASN A 24 -7.71 5.42 -9.16
N LYS A 25 -8.33 4.34 -9.65
CA LYS A 25 -7.72 3.00 -9.58
C LYS A 25 -6.46 2.97 -10.44
N GLY A 26 -5.39 2.39 -9.91
CA GLY A 26 -4.07 2.33 -10.55
C GLY A 26 -3.15 3.52 -10.24
N THR A 27 -3.62 4.50 -9.47
CA THR A 27 -2.77 5.62 -9.03
C THR A 27 -1.71 5.13 -8.04
N VAL A 28 -0.48 5.61 -8.24
CA VAL A 28 0.64 5.37 -7.32
C VAL A 28 0.46 6.27 -6.09
N VAL A 29 0.41 5.63 -4.93
CA VAL A 29 0.22 6.29 -3.62
C VAL A 29 1.54 6.44 -2.86
N GLY A 30 2.53 5.60 -3.16
CA GLY A 30 3.83 5.63 -2.52
C GLY A 30 4.80 4.60 -3.11
N ASN A 31 6.04 4.57 -2.63
CA ASN A 31 7.05 3.61 -3.07
C ASN A 31 7.73 2.93 -1.88
N LEU A 32 7.31 1.70 -1.60
CA LEU A 32 7.82 0.89 -0.49
C LEU A 32 9.30 0.57 -0.62
N ALA A 33 9.83 0.40 -1.84
CA ALA A 33 11.25 0.12 -2.03
C ALA A 33 12.11 1.27 -1.49
N LYS A 34 11.70 2.52 -1.75
CA LYS A 34 12.36 3.72 -1.24
C LYS A 34 12.14 3.90 0.25
N ASP A 35 10.91 3.73 0.73
CA ASP A 35 10.58 3.93 2.15
C ASP A 35 11.29 2.93 3.07
N LEU A 36 11.45 1.68 2.63
CA LEU A 36 12.18 0.63 3.34
C LEU A 36 13.68 0.60 3.01
N ASN A 37 14.12 1.43 2.04
CA ASN A 37 15.47 1.43 1.50
C ASN A 37 15.95 0.03 1.06
N ILE A 38 15.07 -0.73 0.39
CA ILE A 38 15.35 -2.05 -0.17
C ILE A 38 15.22 -2.03 -1.68
N ASN A 39 15.89 -2.96 -2.36
CA ASN A 39 15.77 -3.08 -3.81
C ASN A 39 14.41 -3.71 -4.19
N VAL A 40 13.82 -3.27 -5.31
CA VAL A 40 12.62 -3.89 -5.89
C VAL A 40 12.79 -5.39 -6.14
N GLN A 41 14.01 -5.84 -6.47
CA GLN A 41 14.32 -7.26 -6.61
C GLN A 41 14.22 -8.02 -5.28
N GLU A 42 14.70 -7.44 -4.17
CA GLU A 42 14.52 -8.02 -2.83
C GLU A 42 13.05 -8.03 -2.43
N LEU A 43 12.31 -7.00 -2.82
CA LEU A 43 10.85 -6.87 -2.62
C LEU A 43 10.09 -8.01 -3.30
N GLU A 44 10.43 -8.29 -4.56
CA GLU A 44 9.87 -9.40 -5.34
C GLU A 44 10.28 -10.76 -4.78
N ASN A 45 11.55 -10.92 -4.38
CA ASN A 45 12.07 -12.19 -3.86
C ASN A 45 11.48 -12.55 -2.48
N ARG A 46 11.08 -11.56 -1.68
CA ARG A 46 10.51 -11.73 -0.33
C ARG A 46 8.98 -11.88 -0.30
N ASP A 47 8.34 -11.96 -1.47
CA ASP A 47 6.88 -12.06 -1.65
C ASP A 47 6.14 -11.09 -0.71
N LEU A 48 6.42 -9.80 -0.89
CA LEU A 48 5.99 -8.79 0.06
C LEU A 48 4.46 -8.72 0.13
N ARG A 49 3.88 -9.19 1.24
CA ARG A 49 2.43 -9.25 1.45
C ARG A 49 1.96 -8.10 2.31
N LEU A 50 1.09 -7.27 1.73
CA LEU A 50 0.37 -6.23 2.46
C LEU A 50 -0.72 -6.88 3.32
N VAL A 51 -0.69 -6.60 4.62
CA VAL A 51 -1.75 -6.98 5.56
C VAL A 51 -2.40 -5.71 6.05
N SER A 52 -3.64 -5.47 5.62
CA SER A 52 -4.47 -4.39 6.17
C SER A 52 -5.40 -4.96 7.22
N SER A 53 -5.57 -4.23 8.32
CA SER A 53 -6.59 -4.53 9.34
C SER A 53 -8.02 -4.36 8.80
N TYR A 54 -8.16 -3.68 7.67
CA TYR A 54 -9.43 -3.56 6.95
C TYR A 54 -9.71 -4.82 6.14
N SER A 55 -10.96 -5.29 6.19
CA SER A 55 -11.44 -6.52 5.53
C SER A 55 -11.31 -6.49 3.99
N LYS A 56 -11.14 -5.30 3.40
CA LYS A 56 -10.86 -5.12 1.97
C LYS A 56 -9.47 -4.51 1.80
N THR A 57 -8.68 -5.12 0.93
CA THR A 57 -7.39 -4.60 0.52
C THR A 57 -7.61 -3.45 -0.48
N TYR A 58 -7.52 -2.21 -0.01
CA TYR A 58 -7.65 -1.00 -0.84
C TYR A 58 -6.39 -0.71 -1.69
N LEU A 59 -5.26 -1.25 -1.25
CA LEU A 59 -3.92 -0.96 -1.76
C LEU A 59 -3.25 -2.25 -2.17
N ASN A 60 -2.59 -2.23 -3.33
CA ASN A 60 -1.77 -3.33 -3.79
C ASN A 60 -0.34 -2.85 -3.99
N VAL A 61 0.65 -3.70 -3.73
CA VAL A 61 2.05 -3.40 -4.00
C VAL A 61 2.43 -4.02 -5.33
N ASN A 62 3.06 -3.24 -6.20
CA ASN A 62 3.71 -3.73 -7.39
C ASN A 62 5.14 -4.12 -7.03
N LEU A 63 5.41 -5.42 -6.87
CA LEU A 63 6.73 -5.93 -6.49
C LEU A 63 7.82 -5.60 -7.52
N ARG A 64 7.46 -5.51 -8.80
CA ARG A 64 8.39 -5.17 -9.89
C ARG A 64 8.92 -3.74 -9.81
N SER A 65 8.12 -2.80 -9.31
CA SER A 65 8.52 -1.38 -9.19
C SER A 65 8.63 -0.87 -7.75
N GLY A 66 8.17 -1.65 -6.78
CA GLY A 66 8.02 -1.24 -5.37
C GLY A 66 6.91 -0.21 -5.15
N ASN A 67 6.05 0.06 -6.15
CA ASN A 67 5.02 1.08 -6.03
C ASN A 67 3.78 0.54 -5.32
N LEU A 68 3.26 1.31 -4.36
CA LEU A 68 1.93 1.11 -3.80
C LEU A 68 0.92 1.69 -4.79
N LEU A 69 -0.07 0.89 -5.18
CA LEU A 69 -1.11 1.21 -6.14
C LEU A 69 -2.47 1.14 -5.47
N ASN A 70 -3.31 2.14 -5.70
CA ASN A 70 -4.71 2.06 -5.32
C ASN A 70 -5.44 1.04 -6.21
N VAL A 71 -6.13 0.06 -5.63
CA VAL A 71 -6.93 -0.93 -6.36
C VAL A 71 -8.43 -0.74 -6.23
N TRP A 72 -8.86 0.25 -5.43
CA TRP A 72 -10.26 0.54 -5.18
C TRP A 72 -10.79 1.69 -6.05
N ARG A 73 -12.02 1.58 -6.53
CA ARG A 73 -12.65 2.59 -7.41
C ARG A 73 -13.31 3.74 -6.63
N HIS A 74 -13.74 3.50 -5.38
CA HIS A 74 -14.43 4.47 -4.52
C HIS A 74 -13.99 4.38 -3.05
N ILE A 75 -12.85 4.97 -2.69
CA ILE A 75 -12.34 4.94 -1.30
C ILE A 75 -13.27 5.65 -0.30
N LEU A 76 -14.10 6.57 -0.78
CA LEU A 76 -15.09 7.39 -0.05
C LEU A 76 -15.98 6.63 0.96
N ASN A 77 -16.25 5.33 0.77
CA ASN A 77 -17.11 4.55 1.69
C ASN A 77 -16.34 3.84 2.83
N THR A 78 -15.01 3.97 2.90
CA THR A 78 -14.21 3.28 3.93
C THR A 78 -13.29 4.19 4.73
N CYS A 79 -13.33 5.49 4.45
CA CYS A 79 -12.71 6.46 5.33
C CYS A 79 -13.52 6.54 6.61
N ILE A 80 -13.00 5.92 7.67
CA ILE A 80 -13.46 6.20 9.02
C ILE A 80 -12.96 7.61 9.32
N LEU A 81 -13.90 8.55 9.42
CA LEU A 81 -13.71 9.85 10.07
C LEU A 81 -13.32 9.65 11.54
#